data_AF-A0A7S0R5H5-F1
#
_entry.id   AF-A0A7S0R5H5-F1
#
_cell.length_a   1.000
_cell.length_b   1.000
_cell.length_c   1.000
_cell.angle_alpha   90.00
_cell.angle_beta   90.00
_cell.angle_gamma   90.00
#
_symmetry.space_group_name_H-M   'P 1'
#
loop_
_entity.id
_entity.type
_entity.pdbx_description
1 polymer ?
#
loop_
_entity_poly.entity_id
_entity_poly.type
_entity_poly.pdbx_seq_one_letter_code
_entity_poly.pdbx_strand_id
1 'polypeptide(L)'
;GSEPPSSSEIIAAADAAAAPAARRLLATLSVGSRDVVENTQTSALVTGLTFADAADLYFAARDVDGYTQSFSTKLSSTTVESVPPPQTTITTTAVQPTNFRPIPVRVSFDRPVQDFTCNATYCALAVTNGEVLNRDLAVEDAYWDMEFIVQIVPDADGPVTVSLPVGAVKDKFDG
;
A
#
# COMPACT_ATOMS: atom_id res chain seq x y z
N GLY A 1 -16.08 6.82 56.64
CA GLY A 1 -15.46 5.66 55.98
C GLY A 1 -15.31 6.04 54.54
N SER A 2 -14.08 6.11 54.05
CA SER A 2 -13.79 6.33 52.62
C SER A 2 -13.99 5.01 51.89
N GLU A 3 -14.96 5.00 50.97
CA GLU A 3 -15.20 3.91 50.03
C GLU A 3 -13.93 3.68 49.19
N PRO A 4 -13.49 2.43 48.97
CA PRO A 4 -12.35 2.18 48.08
C PRO A 4 -12.70 2.63 46.66
N PRO A 5 -11.72 3.08 45.84
CA PRO A 5 -11.99 3.38 44.44
C PRO A 5 -12.51 2.12 43.75
N SER A 6 -13.72 2.18 43.19
CA SER A 6 -14.23 1.16 42.28
C SER A 6 -13.20 1.00 41.17
N SER A 7 -12.54 -0.17 41.16
CA SER A 7 -11.51 -0.50 40.19
C SER A 7 -12.21 -1.20 39.04
N SER A 8 -12.32 -0.52 37.90
CA SER A 8 -12.86 -1.09 36.68
C SER A 8 -11.74 -1.61 35.77
N GLU A 9 -11.93 -2.75 35.12
CA GLU A 9 -10.97 -3.32 34.17
C GLU A 9 -11.39 -3.00 32.72
N ILE A 10 -10.43 -2.66 31.85
CA ILE A 10 -10.66 -2.55 30.41
C ILE A 10 -10.55 -3.92 29.76
N ILE A 11 -11.63 -4.38 29.15
CA ILE A 11 -11.66 -5.57 28.30
C ILE A 11 -11.78 -5.09 26.86
N ALA A 12 -10.80 -5.44 26.02
CA ALA A 12 -10.94 -5.27 24.57
C ALA A 12 -11.48 -6.55 23.96
N ALA A 13 -12.51 -6.40 23.14
CA ALA A 13 -13.00 -7.46 22.27
C ALA A 13 -12.96 -6.94 20.83
N ALA A 14 -12.33 -7.70 19.94
CA ALA A 14 -12.61 -7.55 18.52
C ALA A 14 -13.92 -8.28 18.24
N ASP A 15 -14.98 -7.54 17.97
CA ASP A 15 -16.13 -8.13 17.31
C ASP A 15 -15.88 -8.07 15.81
N ALA A 16 -15.90 -9.22 15.14
CA ALA A 16 -15.90 -9.26 13.69
C ALA A 16 -17.28 -8.82 13.24
N ALA A 17 -17.53 -7.52 13.25
CA ALA A 17 -18.81 -6.93 12.93
C ALA A 17 -19.23 -7.38 11.52
N ALA A 18 -20.24 -8.24 11.48
CA ALA A 18 -21.07 -8.67 10.36
C ALA A 18 -20.75 -8.02 8.99
N ALA A 19 -19.67 -8.47 8.34
CA ALA A 19 -19.47 -8.36 6.90
C ALA A 19 -19.51 -9.77 6.30
N PRO A 20 -20.09 -9.99 5.11
CA PRO A 20 -20.22 -11.31 4.50
C PRO A 20 -18.88 -11.80 3.91
N ALA A 21 -17.83 -11.82 4.73
CA ALA A 21 -16.54 -12.49 4.52
C ALA A 21 -15.60 -12.26 5.73
N ALA A 22 -16.09 -12.27 6.97
CA ALA A 22 -15.24 -12.06 8.14
C ALA A 22 -14.20 -13.19 8.30
N ARG A 23 -13.03 -13.02 7.66
CA ARG A 23 -11.84 -13.81 7.91
C ARG A 23 -11.38 -13.47 9.32
N ARG A 24 -11.42 -14.49 10.20
CA ARG A 24 -11.11 -14.36 11.63
C ARG A 24 -9.75 -13.68 11.83
N LEU A 25 -9.71 -12.69 12.71
CA LEU A 25 -8.47 -12.13 13.25
C LEU A 25 -7.58 -13.28 13.76
N LEU A 26 -6.41 -13.46 13.15
CA LEU A 26 -5.48 -14.58 13.41
C LEU A 26 -4.60 -14.38 14.66
N ALA A 27 -4.80 -13.30 15.41
CA ALA A 27 -3.92 -12.92 16.51
C ALA A 27 -4.65 -12.72 17.85
N THR A 28 -3.96 -13.04 18.94
CA THR A 28 -4.40 -12.76 20.31
C THR A 28 -4.16 -11.29 20.61
N LEU A 29 -5.23 -10.50 20.65
CA LEU A 29 -5.16 -9.12 21.13
C LEU A 29 -4.80 -9.14 22.61
N SER A 30 -3.79 -8.36 22.99
CA SER A 30 -3.51 -8.08 24.40
C SER A 30 -3.75 -6.60 24.66
N VAL A 31 -4.58 -6.35 25.66
CA VAL A 31 -4.73 -5.05 26.29
C VAL A 31 -4.24 -5.25 27.70
N GLY A 32 -3.18 -4.53 28.08
CA GLY A 32 -2.66 -4.61 29.44
C GLY A 32 -3.77 -4.26 30.42
N SER A 33 -4.14 -5.18 31.30
CA SER A 33 -5.13 -4.92 32.35
C SER A 33 -4.65 -3.73 33.19
N ARG A 34 -5.50 -2.69 33.31
CA ARG A 34 -5.25 -1.44 34.04
C ARG A 34 -6.51 -1.07 34.78
N ASP A 35 -6.40 -0.84 36.09
CA ASP A 35 -7.49 -0.30 36.89
C ASP A 35 -7.83 1.10 36.38
N VAL A 36 -9.10 1.30 36.05
CA VAL A 36 -9.66 2.59 35.61
C VAL A 36 -10.31 3.24 36.82
N VAL A 37 -9.92 4.47 37.11
CA VAL A 37 -10.55 5.32 38.13
C VAL A 37 -11.62 6.18 37.47
N GLU A 38 -12.77 6.32 38.13
CA GLU A 38 -13.87 7.17 37.66
C GLU A 38 -13.39 8.59 37.31
N ASN A 39 -13.95 9.16 36.24
CA ASN A 39 -13.64 10.51 35.73
C ASN A 39 -12.16 10.77 35.40
N THR A 40 -11.37 9.72 35.21
CA THR A 40 -9.95 9.84 34.82
C THR A 40 -9.75 9.29 33.40
N GLN A 41 -9.17 10.11 32.52
CA GLN A 41 -8.79 9.64 31.18
C GLN A 41 -7.71 8.57 31.30
N THR A 42 -7.98 7.38 30.74
CA THR A 42 -7.04 6.26 30.74
C THR A 42 -6.68 5.90 29.31
N SER A 43 -5.40 5.64 29.04
CA SER A 43 -4.91 5.14 27.76
C SER A 43 -4.46 3.68 27.91
N ALA A 44 -4.78 2.87 26.91
CA ALA A 44 -4.33 1.48 26.83
C ALA A 44 -3.59 1.25 25.52
N LEU A 45 -2.47 0.54 25.58
CA LEU A 45 -1.76 0.09 24.40
C LEU A 45 -2.38 -1.22 23.92
N VAL A 46 -2.82 -1.26 22.66
CA VAL A 46 -3.27 -2.49 21.99
C VAL A 46 -2.12 -3.03 21.16
N THR A 47 -1.80 -4.32 21.32
CA THR A 47 -0.75 -5.00 20.56
C THR A 47 -1.28 -6.28 19.92
N GLY A 48 -0.56 -6.82 18.93
CA GLY A 48 -0.92 -8.06 18.26
C GLY A 48 -1.91 -7.90 17.12
N LEU A 49 -2.10 -6.68 16.58
CA LEU A 49 -2.84 -6.49 15.34
C LEU A 49 -2.00 -7.02 14.18
N THR A 50 -2.42 -8.16 13.60
CA THR A 50 -1.82 -8.71 12.37
C THR A 50 -2.71 -8.36 11.19
N PHE A 51 -2.11 -7.64 10.25
CA PHE A 51 -2.72 -7.05 9.06
C PHE A 51 -3.32 -8.11 8.14
N ALA A 52 -4.60 -7.98 7.82
CA ALA A 52 -5.22 -8.69 6.71
C ALA A 52 -6.48 -8.00 6.18
N ASP A 53 -7.19 -7.22 7.00
CA ASP A 53 -8.35 -6.40 6.59
C ASP A 53 -8.63 -5.31 7.65
N ALA A 54 -9.41 -4.29 7.29
CA ALA A 54 -9.87 -3.26 8.21
C ALA A 54 -10.62 -3.86 9.42
N ALA A 55 -10.31 -3.39 10.63
CA ALA A 55 -10.94 -3.88 11.85
C ALA A 55 -11.52 -2.72 12.67
N ASP A 56 -12.74 -2.91 13.16
CA ASP A 56 -13.33 -2.06 14.18
C ASP A 56 -12.90 -2.57 15.56
N LEU A 57 -12.27 -1.70 16.36
CA LEU A 57 -11.92 -1.99 17.73
C LEU A 57 -12.98 -1.39 18.67
N TYR A 58 -13.48 -2.24 19.57
CA TYR A 58 -14.38 -1.84 20.65
C TYR A 58 -13.72 -2.05 22.01
N PHE A 59 -13.85 -1.06 22.88
CA PHE A 59 -13.42 -1.15 24.27
C PHE A 59 -14.67 -1.23 25.16
N ALA A 60 -14.62 -2.09 26.16
CA ALA A 60 -15.62 -2.13 27.22
C ALA A 60 -14.91 -2.01 28.57
N ALA A 61 -15.45 -1.19 29.46
CA ALA A 61 -15.04 -1.15 30.86
C ALA A 61 -16.00 -2.03 31.66
N ARG A 62 -15.45 -2.83 32.58
CA ARG A 62 -16.22 -3.64 33.52
C ARG A 62 -15.90 -3.22 34.94
N ASP A 63 -16.92 -2.91 35.72
CA ASP A 63 -16.79 -2.59 37.14
C ASP A 63 -16.49 -3.85 37.99
N VAL A 64 -16.03 -3.64 39.23
CA VAL A 64 -15.75 -4.67 40.25
C VAL A 64 -16.96 -5.56 40.52
N ASP A 65 -18.17 -5.02 40.41
CA ASP A 65 -19.43 -5.76 40.55
C ASP A 65 -19.82 -6.54 39.28
N GLY A 66 -18.97 -6.49 38.25
CA GLY A 66 -19.09 -7.26 37.02
C GLY A 66 -20.00 -6.63 35.97
N TYR A 67 -20.49 -5.40 36.19
CA TYR A 67 -21.27 -4.64 35.23
C TYR A 67 -20.37 -4.10 34.12
N THR A 68 -20.66 -4.48 32.87
CA THR A 68 -19.94 -4.00 31.68
C THR A 68 -20.70 -2.82 31.07
N GLN A 69 -20.02 -1.72 30.78
CA GLN A 69 -20.62 -0.62 30.02
C GLN A 69 -20.83 -1.02 28.55
N SER A 70 -21.98 -0.66 27.98
CA SER A 70 -22.30 -0.89 26.57
C SER A 70 -21.43 -0.02 25.65
N PHE A 71 -20.39 -0.63 25.09
CA PHE A 71 -19.56 -0.21 23.95
C PHE A 71 -19.06 1.24 23.91
N SER A 72 -17.76 1.39 24.19
CA SER A 72 -16.99 2.62 23.99
C SER A 72 -16.65 2.83 22.51
N THR A 73 -16.58 4.11 22.13
CA THR A 73 -16.17 4.72 20.86
C THR A 73 -15.51 3.77 19.85
N LYS A 74 -16.12 3.64 18.67
CA LYS A 74 -15.53 2.96 17.50
C LYS A 74 -14.18 3.61 17.17
N LEU A 75 -13.09 2.86 17.36
CA LEU A 75 -11.78 3.21 16.84
C LEU A 75 -11.59 2.48 15.52
N SER A 76 -11.84 3.20 14.42
CA SER A 76 -11.56 2.70 13.08
C SER A 76 -10.04 2.66 12.89
N SER A 77 -9.46 1.48 12.76
CA SER A 77 -8.08 1.32 12.31
C SER A 77 -8.09 0.84 10.87
N THR A 78 -7.76 1.74 9.94
CA THR A 78 -7.47 1.35 8.56
C THR A 78 -5.98 1.07 8.48
N THR A 79 -5.60 -0.21 8.43
CA THR A 79 -4.25 -0.57 8.06
C THR A 79 -4.19 -0.70 6.55
N VAL A 80 -3.47 0.21 5.90
CA VAL A 80 -3.19 0.10 4.47
C VAL A 80 -2.26 -1.09 4.30
N GLU A 81 -2.68 -2.14 3.59
CA GLU A 81 -1.73 -3.15 3.12
C GLU A 81 -0.67 -2.42 2.30
N SER A 82 0.58 -2.43 2.76
CA SER A 82 1.68 -1.92 1.97
C SER A 82 2.05 -2.99 0.95
N VAL A 83 1.26 -3.13 -0.11
CA VAL A 83 1.68 -3.93 -1.26
C VAL A 83 2.96 -3.29 -1.82
N PRO A 84 4.06 -4.04 -1.96
CA PRO A 84 5.30 -3.48 -2.50
C PRO A 84 5.06 -3.03 -3.95
N PRO A 85 5.71 -1.95 -4.43
CA PRO A 85 5.51 -1.51 -5.80
C PRO A 85 5.94 -2.57 -6.82
N PRO A 86 5.41 -2.53 -8.06
CA PRO A 86 5.84 -3.38 -9.16
C PRO A 86 7.35 -3.27 -9.38
N GLN A 87 8.02 -4.40 -9.64
CA GLN A 87 9.43 -4.40 -10.02
C GLN A 87 9.55 -4.17 -11.52
N THR A 88 10.56 -3.40 -11.94
CA THR A 88 10.78 -3.04 -13.34
C THR A 88 12.17 -3.45 -13.81
N THR A 89 12.24 -3.99 -15.02
CA THR A 89 13.49 -4.23 -15.74
C THR A 89 13.47 -3.45 -17.05
N ILE A 90 14.52 -2.67 -17.31
CA ILE A 90 14.69 -1.89 -18.54
C ILE A 90 15.90 -2.44 -19.28
N THR A 91 15.72 -2.85 -20.54
CA THR A 91 16.78 -3.42 -21.37
C THR A 91 16.74 -2.87 -22.79
N THR A 92 17.84 -3.00 -23.51
CA THR A 92 17.91 -2.71 -24.95
C THR A 92 18.77 -3.75 -25.64
N THR A 93 18.46 -4.02 -26.91
CA THR A 93 19.30 -4.86 -27.77
C THR A 93 20.37 -4.06 -28.51
N ALA A 94 20.37 -2.72 -28.39
CA ALA A 94 21.40 -1.88 -28.96
C ALA A 94 22.74 -2.08 -28.22
N VAL A 95 23.82 -2.26 -28.99
CA VAL A 95 25.19 -2.33 -28.45
C VAL A 95 25.76 -0.93 -28.24
N GLN A 96 26.74 -0.76 -27.36
CA GLN A 96 27.40 0.54 -27.18
C GLN A 96 28.82 0.51 -27.78
N PRO A 97 29.17 1.45 -28.69
CA PRO A 97 28.35 2.52 -29.25
C PRO A 97 27.30 2.03 -30.27
N THR A 98 26.21 2.78 -30.46
CA THR A 98 25.14 2.49 -31.44
C THR A 98 24.85 3.71 -32.32
N ASN A 99 24.44 3.45 -33.57
CA ASN A 99 23.89 4.44 -34.49
C ASN A 99 22.39 4.20 -34.78
N PHE A 100 21.72 3.35 -34.01
CA PHE A 100 20.30 3.09 -34.18
C PHE A 100 19.45 4.32 -33.82
N ARG A 101 18.53 4.65 -34.72
CA ARG A 101 17.54 5.72 -34.57
C ARG A 101 16.22 5.26 -35.21
N PRO A 102 15.22 4.86 -34.41
CA PRO A 102 15.18 4.84 -32.94
C PRO A 102 15.92 3.65 -32.30
N ILE A 103 16.31 3.82 -31.04
CA ILE A 103 16.82 2.74 -30.17
C ILE A 103 15.62 2.01 -29.55
N PRO A 104 15.48 0.68 -29.77
CA PRO A 104 14.43 -0.09 -29.11
C PRO A 104 14.81 -0.36 -27.65
N VAL A 105 13.91 0.01 -26.73
CA VAL A 105 14.01 -0.23 -25.30
C VAL A 105 12.83 -1.09 -24.88
N ARG A 106 13.12 -2.19 -24.21
CA ARG A 106 12.13 -3.08 -23.61
C ARG A 106 11.99 -2.75 -22.14
N VAL A 107 10.76 -2.50 -21.69
CA VAL A 107 10.41 -2.29 -20.29
C VAL A 107 9.49 -3.41 -19.87
N SER A 108 9.92 -4.20 -18.89
CA SER A 108 9.14 -5.31 -18.34
C SER A 108 8.88 -5.12 -16.86
N PHE A 109 7.71 -5.61 -16.42
CA PHE A 109 7.25 -5.60 -15.05
C PHE A 109 7.04 -7.03 -14.56
N ASP A 110 7.19 -7.26 -13.25
CA ASP A 110 6.93 -8.57 -12.61
C ASP A 110 5.44 -8.87 -12.41
N ARG A 111 4.59 -7.86 -12.61
CA ARG A 111 3.13 -7.95 -12.52
C ARG A 111 2.45 -6.88 -13.38
N PRO A 112 1.14 -7.01 -13.65
CA PRO A 112 0.37 -6.02 -14.41
C PRO A 112 0.42 -4.63 -13.78
N VAL A 113 0.72 -3.62 -14.61
CA VAL A 113 0.77 -2.23 -14.17
C VAL A 113 -0.27 -1.37 -14.87
N GLN A 114 -0.61 -0.25 -14.24
CA GLN A 114 -1.37 0.84 -14.83
C GLN A 114 -0.57 2.15 -14.78
N ASP A 115 -1.05 3.17 -15.48
CA ASP A 115 -0.44 4.50 -15.60
C ASP A 115 0.93 4.52 -16.31
N PHE A 116 1.40 3.40 -16.87
CA PHE A 116 2.56 3.37 -17.76
C PHE A 116 2.21 3.93 -19.15
N THR A 117 2.26 5.26 -19.27
CA THR A 117 1.88 5.99 -20.50
C THR A 117 2.86 7.13 -20.79
N CYS A 118 2.99 7.47 -22.08
CA CYS A 118 3.66 8.69 -22.52
C CYS A 118 2.78 9.44 -23.53
N ASN A 119 2.65 10.74 -23.37
CA ASN A 119 1.90 11.61 -24.27
C ASN A 119 2.63 12.94 -24.45
N ALA A 120 1.98 13.94 -25.03
CA ALA A 120 2.61 15.23 -25.29
C ALA A 120 2.94 16.07 -24.05
N THR A 121 2.27 15.80 -22.92
CA THR A 121 2.39 16.58 -21.69
C THR A 121 3.08 15.79 -20.58
N TYR A 122 2.86 14.48 -20.52
CA TYR A 122 3.34 13.62 -19.46
C TYR A 122 3.96 12.35 -20.03
N CYS A 123 5.07 11.89 -19.46
CA CYS A 123 5.65 10.60 -19.75
C CYS A 123 6.08 9.91 -18.46
N ALA A 124 5.69 8.65 -18.33
CA ALA A 124 6.09 7.81 -17.20
C ALA A 124 7.60 7.56 -17.19
N LEU A 125 8.28 7.62 -18.33
CA LEU A 125 9.73 7.48 -18.42
C LEU A 125 10.44 8.84 -18.35
N ALA A 126 11.57 8.87 -17.65
CA ALA A 126 12.54 9.96 -17.74
C ALA A 126 13.63 9.56 -18.74
N VAL A 127 13.80 10.37 -19.79
CA VAL A 127 14.79 10.15 -20.84
C VAL A 127 15.72 11.37 -20.90
N THR A 128 17.03 11.12 -21.02
CA THR A 128 18.03 12.18 -21.23
C THR A 128 18.73 12.00 -22.57
N ASN A 129 18.98 13.10 -23.29
CA ASN A 129 19.57 13.09 -24.64
C ASN A 129 18.76 12.23 -25.64
N GLY A 130 17.44 12.27 -25.53
CA GLY A 130 16.54 11.62 -26.45
C GLY A 130 15.08 11.78 -26.05
N GLU A 131 14.20 11.48 -27.00
CA GLU A 131 12.76 11.56 -26.84
C GLU A 131 12.08 10.22 -27.15
N VAL A 132 10.96 9.95 -26.48
CA VAL A 132 10.10 8.81 -26.79
C VAL A 132 9.30 9.10 -28.06
N LEU A 133 9.50 8.26 -29.09
CA LEU A 133 8.83 8.37 -30.38
C LEU A 133 7.40 7.80 -30.35
N ASN A 134 7.23 6.56 -29.88
CA ASN A 134 5.93 5.92 -29.80
C ASN A 134 5.25 6.30 -28.49
N ARG A 135 4.48 7.39 -28.53
CA ARG A 135 3.73 7.87 -27.36
C ARG A 135 2.64 6.88 -26.96
N ASP A 136 2.04 6.21 -27.92
CA ASP A 136 1.29 4.98 -27.67
C ASP A 136 2.29 3.84 -27.42
N LEU A 137 2.69 3.68 -26.16
CA LEU A 137 3.61 2.62 -25.72
C LEU A 137 2.99 1.27 -26.11
N ALA A 138 3.57 0.63 -27.11
CA ALA A 138 3.05 -0.63 -27.62
C ALA A 138 3.26 -1.72 -26.57
N VAL A 139 2.17 -2.34 -26.13
CA VAL A 139 2.21 -3.48 -25.21
C VAL A 139 2.44 -4.74 -26.03
N GLU A 140 3.53 -5.46 -25.76
CA GLU A 140 3.82 -6.73 -26.43
C GLU A 140 2.96 -7.86 -25.84
N ASP A 141 2.70 -7.81 -24.54
CA ASP A 141 1.72 -8.65 -23.85
C ASP A 141 0.55 -7.81 -23.33
N ALA A 142 -0.32 -7.38 -24.26
CA ALA A 142 -1.49 -6.55 -23.98
C ALA A 142 -2.51 -7.21 -23.05
N TYR A 143 -2.43 -8.53 -22.83
CA TYR A 143 -3.33 -9.22 -21.92
C TYR A 143 -2.99 -8.93 -20.46
N TRP A 144 -1.71 -8.71 -20.17
CA TRP A 144 -1.22 -8.50 -18.81
C TRP A 144 -0.63 -7.10 -18.56
N ASP A 145 -0.42 -6.24 -19.55
CA ASP A 145 0.20 -4.91 -19.36
C ASP A 145 1.55 -5.00 -18.61
N MET A 146 2.32 -6.05 -18.91
CA MET A 146 3.59 -6.35 -18.24
C MET A 146 4.81 -6.03 -19.09
N GLU A 147 4.66 -5.86 -20.40
CA GLU A 147 5.78 -5.74 -21.32
C GLU A 147 5.51 -4.71 -22.41
N PHE A 148 6.43 -3.76 -22.54
CA PHE A 148 6.29 -2.61 -23.42
C PHE A 148 7.56 -2.40 -24.24
N ILE A 149 7.38 -2.03 -25.50
CA ILE A 149 8.49 -1.56 -26.36
C ILE A 149 8.38 -0.05 -26.50
N VAL A 150 9.49 0.62 -26.20
CA VAL A 150 9.64 2.07 -26.33
C VAL A 150 10.74 2.36 -27.34
N GLN A 151 10.48 3.29 -28.24
CA GLN A 151 11.43 3.74 -29.25
C GLN A 151 11.99 5.09 -28.84
N ILE A 152 13.30 5.15 -28.58
CA ILE A 152 13.99 6.39 -28.19
C ILE A 152 14.71 6.95 -29.40
N VAL A 153 14.43 8.21 -29.74
CA VAL A 153 15.18 8.97 -30.74
C VAL A 153 16.19 9.83 -29.99
N PRO A 154 17.51 9.55 -30.07
CA PRO A 154 18.51 10.38 -29.39
C PRO A 154 18.48 11.83 -29.90
N ASP A 155 18.82 12.83 -29.10
CA ASP A 155 18.82 14.23 -29.58
C ASP A 155 20.14 14.60 -30.25
N ALA A 156 21.24 14.17 -29.64
CA ALA A 156 22.60 14.40 -30.10
C ALA A 156 23.50 13.18 -29.84
N ASP A 157 24.72 13.23 -30.36
CA ASP A 157 25.75 12.25 -30.03
C ASP A 157 26.06 12.28 -28.53
N GLY A 158 26.09 11.11 -27.91
CA GLY A 158 26.36 10.98 -26.48
C GLY A 158 25.55 9.87 -25.81
N PRO A 159 25.69 9.71 -24.49
CA PRO A 159 24.93 8.73 -23.74
C PRO A 159 23.44 9.08 -23.73
N VAL A 160 22.60 8.09 -24.03
CA VAL A 160 21.15 8.14 -23.81
C VAL A 160 20.86 7.38 -22.52
N THR A 161 20.10 7.99 -21.60
CA THR A 161 19.65 7.29 -20.39
C THR A 161 18.14 7.24 -20.34
N VAL A 162 17.61 6.12 -19.87
CA VAL A 162 16.18 5.88 -19.70
C VAL A 162 15.99 5.33 -18.29
N SER A 163 15.10 5.94 -17.53
CA SER A 163 14.75 5.50 -16.18
C SER A 163 13.25 5.61 -15.94
N LEU A 164 12.77 4.84 -14.96
CA LEU A 164 11.40 4.91 -14.46
C LEU A 164 11.42 5.61 -13.09
N PRO A 165 10.87 6.82 -12.96
CA PRO A 165 10.74 7.51 -11.68
C PRO A 165 9.87 6.73 -10.70
N VAL A 166 10.15 6.90 -9.40
CA VAL A 166 9.33 6.31 -8.32
C VAL A 166 7.89 6.83 -8.43
N GLY A 167 6.92 5.91 -8.36
CA GLY A 167 5.50 6.24 -8.42
C GLY A 167 4.96 6.55 -9.82
N ALA A 168 5.77 6.37 -10.87
CA ALA A 168 5.33 6.57 -12.25
C ALA A 168 4.29 5.53 -12.72
N VAL A 169 4.23 4.36 -12.06
CA VAL A 169 3.26 3.29 -12.31
C VAL A 169 2.64 2.80 -11.01
N LYS A 170 1.48 2.16 -11.12
CA LYS A 170 0.80 1.46 -10.02
C LYS A 170 0.56 0.01 -10.38
N ASP A 171 0.42 -0.84 -9.38
CA ASP A 171 -0.15 -2.16 -9.59
C ASP A 171 -1.58 -1.99 -10.13
N LYS A 172 -1.93 -2.77 -11.15
CA LYS A 172 -3.24 -2.72 -11.80
C LYS A 172 -4.36 -3.27 -10.90
N PHE A 173 -4.03 -4.11 -9.92
CA PHE A 173 -4.99 -4.78 -9.05
C PHE A 173 -5.03 -4.24 -7.63
N ASP A 174 -4.16 -3.29 -7.28
CA ASP A 174 -4.22 -2.58 -6.01
C ASP A 174 -5.15 -1.36 -6.14
N GLY A 175 -6.21 -1.31 -5.32
CA GLY A 175 -7.23 -0.25 -5.29
C GLY A 175 -7.28 0.48 -3.96
#